data_AF-A0A8E3S8D0-F1
#
_entry.id   AF-A0A8E3S8D0-F1
#
_cell.length_a   1.000
_cell.length_b   1.000
_cell.length_c   1.000
_cell.angle_alpha   90.00
_cell.angle_beta   90.00
_cell.angle_gamma   90.00
#
_symmetry.space_group_name_H-M   'P 1'
#
loop_
_entity.id
_entity.type
_entity.pdbx_description
1 polymer ?
#
loop_
_entity_poly.entity_id
_entity_poly.type
_entity_poly.pdbx_seq_one_letter_code
_entity_poly.pdbx_strand_id
1 'polypeptide(L)'
;MPDEVKDAIIYLSSQLLSEEGLAYISYNVYPGWKSREIVRDLMLISSKNETNPIQKIITSKAALTNYIETIKDIDDQSVPSLCKNAQEVLDNPNDSYVFHEYLEDYNNPCYFEQFIQRVRKYNLDYLIDASILPSYNIRTQIVEGEDRIAREQINDFLFNRTFRASILTPKANAIKAKDSLNLVFAKTNLDKLEFFGQFTFEDNKIKDITGSAQYPESFTTITKELTENYPNTITTQYLIDKYPELKDIVHDQLLKLIAYASVNFTTHKLEKIKYEVGKSRLKNGYIQYFNYFANEEAPNLMPANILNGTLKLTPSHARFAVMFDGNNSVDEIIAAVKAYMQEYDLHFTQTQADGTEQKILDTDEIEKTCYTFINEIKATLELNYFFEYINH
;
A
#
# COMPACT_ATOMS: atom_id res chain seq x y z
N MET A 1 -21.94 -5.25 -8.83
CA MET A 1 -22.92 -6.33 -8.50
C MET A 1 -24.36 -5.80 -8.57
N PRO A 2 -25.41 -6.64 -8.60
CA PRO A 2 -26.81 -6.20 -8.48
C PRO A 2 -27.10 -5.43 -7.19
N ASP A 3 -28.16 -4.63 -7.19
CA ASP A 3 -28.50 -3.76 -6.06
C ASP A 3 -28.95 -4.57 -4.83
N GLU A 4 -29.70 -5.63 -5.00
CA GLU A 4 -30.14 -6.50 -3.90
C GLU A 4 -28.94 -7.08 -3.13
N VAL A 5 -27.87 -7.42 -3.84
CA VAL A 5 -26.63 -7.93 -3.25
C VAL A 5 -25.88 -6.82 -2.50
N LYS A 6 -25.79 -5.61 -3.07
CA LYS A 6 -25.19 -4.46 -2.38
C LYS A 6 -25.91 -4.14 -1.08
N ASP A 7 -27.24 -4.16 -1.10
CA ASP A 7 -28.07 -3.97 0.09
C ASP A 7 -27.87 -5.07 1.12
N ALA A 8 -27.82 -6.34 0.68
CA ALA A 8 -27.55 -7.46 1.57
C ALA A 8 -26.18 -7.37 2.25
N ILE A 9 -25.13 -6.94 1.53
CA ILE A 9 -23.79 -6.75 2.11
C ILE A 9 -23.83 -5.70 3.22
N ILE A 10 -24.47 -4.55 2.97
CA ILE A 10 -24.56 -3.46 3.97
C ILE A 10 -25.42 -3.90 5.16
N TYR A 11 -26.56 -4.56 4.89
CA TYR A 11 -27.42 -5.11 5.92
C TYR A 11 -26.67 -6.10 6.82
N LEU A 12 -26.02 -7.11 6.23
CA LEU A 12 -25.23 -8.09 6.98
C LEU A 12 -24.10 -7.43 7.75
N SER A 13 -23.43 -6.43 7.16
CA SER A 13 -22.42 -5.64 7.88
C SER A 13 -23.01 -5.01 9.13
N SER A 14 -24.26 -4.51 9.11
CA SER A 14 -24.91 -3.97 10.31
C SER A 14 -25.24 -5.02 11.38
N GLN A 15 -25.60 -6.23 10.96
CA GLN A 15 -26.05 -7.30 11.87
C GLN A 15 -24.89 -8.05 12.51
N LEU A 16 -23.76 -8.13 11.81
CA LEU A 16 -22.59 -8.90 12.23
C LEU A 16 -21.52 -8.05 12.93
N LEU A 17 -21.67 -6.72 12.92
CA LEU A 17 -20.75 -5.81 13.61
C LEU A 17 -20.96 -5.87 15.12
N SER A 18 -19.85 -5.85 15.87
CA SER A 18 -19.90 -5.54 17.29
C SER A 18 -20.32 -4.08 17.52
N GLU A 19 -20.68 -3.72 18.75
CA GLU A 19 -21.12 -2.37 19.11
C GLU A 19 -20.10 -1.27 18.73
N GLU A 20 -18.80 -1.58 18.78
CA GLU A 20 -17.70 -0.67 18.41
C GLU A 20 -16.99 -1.09 17.12
N GLY A 21 -17.58 -2.03 16.36
CA GLY A 21 -16.94 -2.58 15.18
C GLY A 21 -16.85 -1.59 14.02
N LEU A 22 -15.94 -1.92 13.09
CA LEU A 22 -15.69 -1.19 11.87
C LEU A 22 -15.91 -2.12 10.66
N ALA A 23 -16.62 -1.63 9.64
CA ALA A 23 -16.78 -2.33 8.38
C ALA A 23 -16.02 -1.60 7.27
N TYR A 24 -15.22 -2.32 6.51
CA TYR A 24 -14.50 -1.81 5.34
C TYR A 24 -15.27 -2.17 4.07
N ILE A 25 -15.63 -1.17 3.25
CA ILE A 25 -16.26 -1.40 1.95
C ILE A 25 -15.54 -0.55 0.90
N SER A 26 -14.97 -1.22 -0.10
CA SER A 26 -14.33 -0.58 -1.25
C SER A 26 -15.18 -0.64 -2.50
N TYR A 27 -15.19 0.44 -3.28
CA TYR A 27 -16.02 0.58 -4.47
C TYR A 27 -15.53 1.71 -5.38
N ASN A 28 -15.81 1.57 -6.68
CA ASN A 28 -15.56 2.62 -7.66
C ASN A 28 -16.53 3.79 -7.47
N VAL A 29 -16.06 5.01 -7.72
CA VAL A 29 -16.85 6.24 -7.52
C VAL A 29 -16.81 7.19 -8.70
N TYR A 30 -17.86 8.01 -8.78
CA TYR A 30 -17.93 9.14 -9.70
C TYR A 30 -17.43 10.44 -9.05
N PRO A 31 -16.91 11.40 -9.85
CA PRO A 31 -16.88 11.40 -11.32
C PRO A 31 -15.73 10.61 -11.96
N GLY A 32 -14.70 10.20 -11.22
CA GLY A 32 -13.48 9.64 -11.81
C GLY A 32 -13.70 8.42 -12.72
N TRP A 33 -14.69 7.58 -12.42
CA TRP A 33 -14.98 6.43 -13.26
C TRP A 33 -15.64 6.77 -14.61
N LYS A 34 -16.21 7.98 -14.78
CA LYS A 34 -16.93 8.37 -16.01
C LYS A 34 -16.07 8.26 -17.27
N SER A 35 -14.80 8.66 -17.18
CA SER A 35 -13.89 8.57 -18.33
C SER A 35 -13.45 7.13 -18.63
N ARG A 36 -13.44 6.27 -17.60
CA ARG A 36 -13.10 4.85 -17.70
C ARG A 36 -14.24 4.00 -18.25
N GLU A 37 -15.48 4.45 -18.09
CA GLU A 37 -16.65 3.82 -18.71
C GLU A 37 -16.53 3.76 -20.24
N ILE A 38 -15.99 4.80 -20.89
CA ILE A 38 -15.80 4.81 -22.35
C ILE A 38 -14.87 3.68 -22.81
N VAL A 39 -13.74 3.51 -22.11
CA VAL A 39 -12.77 2.44 -22.40
C VAL A 39 -13.39 1.08 -22.12
N ARG A 40 -14.08 0.94 -20.98
CA ARG A 40 -14.79 -0.28 -20.59
C ARG A 40 -15.84 -0.70 -21.62
N ASP A 41 -16.67 0.22 -22.08
CA ASP A 41 -17.72 -0.06 -23.07
C ASP A 41 -17.12 -0.57 -24.39
N LEU A 42 -16.04 0.06 -24.86
CA LEU A 42 -15.32 -0.40 -26.05
C LEU A 42 -14.73 -1.82 -25.86
N MET A 43 -14.16 -2.10 -24.69
CA MET A 43 -13.64 -3.42 -24.37
C MET A 43 -14.74 -4.49 -24.34
N LEU A 44 -15.90 -4.20 -23.74
CA LEU A 44 -17.03 -5.13 -23.69
C LEU A 44 -17.67 -5.36 -25.06
N ILE A 45 -17.84 -4.30 -25.87
CA ILE A 45 -18.41 -4.39 -27.22
C ILE A 45 -17.50 -5.22 -28.14
N SER A 46 -16.19 -4.98 -28.07
CA SER A 46 -15.21 -5.69 -28.91
C SER A 46 -15.10 -7.18 -28.56
N SER A 47 -15.21 -7.53 -27.28
CA SER A 47 -15.07 -8.91 -26.79
C SER A 47 -16.40 -9.63 -26.56
N LYS A 48 -17.54 -9.08 -26.99
CA LYS A 48 -18.89 -9.59 -26.69
C LYS A 48 -19.15 -11.05 -27.07
N ASN A 49 -18.43 -11.56 -28.08
CA ASN A 49 -18.57 -12.95 -28.56
C ASN A 49 -17.58 -13.91 -27.90
N GLU A 50 -16.66 -13.40 -27.08
CA GLU A 50 -15.65 -14.19 -26.41
C GLU A 50 -16.19 -14.73 -25.08
N THR A 51 -15.99 -16.02 -24.85
CA THR A 51 -16.39 -16.69 -23.60
C THR A 51 -15.19 -16.96 -22.68
N ASN A 52 -13.99 -17.08 -23.26
CA ASN A 52 -12.76 -17.29 -22.52
C ASN A 52 -12.22 -15.95 -21.96
N PRO A 53 -11.94 -15.84 -20.65
CA PRO A 53 -11.41 -14.60 -20.04
C PRO A 53 -10.12 -14.07 -20.67
N ILE A 54 -9.18 -14.96 -21.01
CA ILE A 54 -7.92 -14.59 -21.65
C ILE A 54 -8.19 -14.02 -23.05
N GLN A 55 -9.06 -14.69 -23.81
CA GLN A 55 -9.43 -14.21 -25.15
C GLN A 55 -10.18 -12.87 -25.09
N LYS A 56 -11.05 -12.66 -24.09
CA LYS A 56 -11.69 -11.36 -23.86
C LYS A 56 -10.63 -10.25 -23.72
N ILE A 57 -9.62 -10.45 -22.88
CA ILE A 57 -8.54 -9.46 -22.66
C ILE A 57 -7.77 -9.20 -23.96
N ILE A 58 -7.34 -10.25 -24.66
CA ILE A 58 -6.58 -10.14 -25.92
C ILE A 58 -7.39 -9.34 -26.96
N THR A 59 -8.64 -9.74 -27.19
CA THR A 59 -9.53 -9.09 -28.16
C THR A 59 -9.80 -7.63 -27.77
N SER A 60 -10.04 -7.35 -26.49
CA SER A 60 -10.26 -6.00 -25.98
C SER A 60 -9.03 -5.11 -26.09
N LYS A 61 -7.84 -5.59 -25.70
CA LYS A 61 -6.59 -4.82 -25.82
C LYS A 61 -6.26 -4.51 -27.28
N ALA A 62 -6.45 -5.48 -28.19
CA ALA A 62 -6.28 -5.22 -29.64
C ALA A 62 -7.25 -4.14 -30.15
N ALA A 63 -8.50 -4.12 -29.68
CA ALA A 63 -9.47 -3.08 -30.03
C ALA A 63 -9.05 -1.70 -29.49
N LEU A 64 -8.49 -1.62 -28.28
CA LEU A 64 -7.96 -0.37 -27.73
C LEU A 64 -6.77 0.15 -28.53
N THR A 65 -5.85 -0.73 -28.95
CA THR A 65 -4.73 -0.33 -29.84
C THR A 65 -5.25 0.28 -31.13
N ASN A 66 -6.17 -0.39 -31.82
CA ASN A 66 -6.78 0.12 -33.05
C ASN A 66 -7.53 1.44 -32.82
N TYR A 67 -8.21 1.58 -31.68
CA TYR A 67 -8.92 2.79 -31.31
C TYR A 67 -7.96 3.98 -31.18
N ILE A 68 -6.88 3.84 -30.42
CA ILE A 68 -5.85 4.88 -30.26
C ILE A 68 -5.25 5.25 -31.62
N GLU A 69 -4.86 4.26 -32.43
CA GLU A 69 -4.29 4.50 -33.76
C GLU A 69 -5.23 5.27 -34.69
N THR A 70 -6.54 5.06 -34.57
CA THR A 70 -7.56 5.70 -35.40
C THR A 70 -7.83 7.14 -34.99
N ILE A 71 -7.85 7.45 -33.68
CA ILE A 71 -8.29 8.76 -33.20
C ILE A 71 -7.15 9.72 -32.88
N LYS A 72 -5.91 9.24 -32.70
CA LYS A 72 -4.79 10.06 -32.20
C LYS A 72 -4.48 11.31 -33.04
N ASP A 73 -4.81 11.29 -34.32
CA ASP A 73 -4.54 12.39 -35.27
C ASP A 73 -5.77 13.31 -35.47
N ILE A 74 -6.87 13.06 -34.76
CA ILE A 74 -8.07 13.91 -34.78
C ILE A 74 -7.82 15.14 -33.91
N ASP A 75 -7.99 16.33 -34.51
CA ASP A 75 -7.89 17.62 -33.81
C ASP A 75 -9.15 17.91 -32.98
N ASP A 76 -9.28 17.22 -31.85
CA ASP A 76 -10.36 17.40 -30.87
C ASP A 76 -9.79 17.40 -29.43
N GLN A 77 -10.28 18.30 -28.59
CA GLN A 77 -9.77 18.51 -27.23
C GLN A 77 -9.95 17.30 -26.29
N SER A 78 -10.89 16.40 -26.59
CA SER A 78 -11.16 15.20 -25.79
C SER A 78 -10.22 14.02 -26.12
N VAL A 79 -9.68 13.98 -27.33
CA VAL A 79 -8.85 12.87 -27.84
C VAL A 79 -7.65 12.55 -26.95
N PRO A 80 -6.85 13.53 -26.46
CA PRO A 80 -5.72 13.22 -25.59
C PRO A 80 -6.12 12.45 -24.32
N SER A 81 -7.26 12.79 -23.70
CA SER A 81 -7.74 12.09 -22.50
C SER A 81 -8.24 10.69 -22.82
N LEU A 82 -8.89 10.49 -23.96
CA LEU A 82 -9.39 9.18 -24.39
C LEU A 82 -8.22 8.22 -24.69
N CYS A 83 -7.23 8.69 -25.44
CA CYS A 83 -6.00 7.96 -25.70
C CYS A 83 -5.27 7.60 -24.41
N LYS A 84 -5.14 8.56 -23.48
CA LYS A 84 -4.53 8.30 -22.17
C LYS A 84 -5.23 7.17 -21.41
N ASN A 85 -6.56 7.21 -21.28
CA ASN A 85 -7.29 6.19 -20.53
C ASN A 85 -7.19 4.80 -21.18
N ALA A 86 -7.18 4.72 -22.51
CA ALA A 86 -6.99 3.46 -23.22
C ALA A 86 -5.55 2.95 -23.05
N GLN A 87 -4.56 3.84 -23.12
CA GLN A 87 -3.15 3.51 -22.91
C GLN A 87 -2.88 3.01 -21.48
N GLU A 88 -3.54 3.57 -20.46
CA GLU A 88 -3.47 3.06 -19.08
C GLU A 88 -3.85 1.58 -18.96
N VAL A 89 -4.76 1.08 -19.80
CA VAL A 89 -5.14 -0.34 -19.85
C VAL A 89 -4.09 -1.18 -20.60
N LEU A 90 -3.57 -0.65 -21.70
CA LEU A 90 -2.55 -1.33 -22.52
C LEU A 90 -1.23 -1.49 -21.77
N ASP A 91 -0.84 -0.47 -21.02
CA ASP A 91 0.40 -0.44 -20.25
C ASP A 91 0.32 -1.27 -18.95
N ASN A 92 -0.88 -1.72 -18.56
CA ASN A 92 -1.03 -2.51 -17.34
C ASN A 92 -0.58 -3.96 -17.57
N PRO A 93 0.47 -4.43 -16.87
CA PRO A 93 0.99 -5.77 -17.04
C PRO A 93 0.13 -6.84 -16.34
N ASN A 94 -0.81 -6.44 -15.48
CA ASN A 94 -1.67 -7.36 -14.74
C ASN A 94 -3.01 -7.54 -15.47
N ASP A 95 -3.06 -8.56 -16.32
CA ASP A 95 -4.27 -8.93 -17.05
C ASP A 95 -5.44 -9.29 -16.14
N SER A 96 -5.19 -9.90 -14.97
CA SER A 96 -6.25 -10.21 -14.01
C SER A 96 -6.89 -8.93 -13.47
N TYR A 97 -6.08 -7.93 -13.13
CA TYR A 97 -6.61 -6.62 -12.72
C TYR A 97 -7.43 -5.96 -13.84
N VAL A 98 -6.92 -5.94 -15.08
CA VAL A 98 -7.64 -5.38 -16.23
C VAL A 98 -8.98 -6.08 -16.43
N PHE A 99 -9.01 -7.40 -16.29
CA PHE A 99 -10.24 -8.17 -16.40
C PHE A 99 -11.24 -7.79 -15.31
N HIS A 100 -10.84 -7.81 -14.04
CA HIS A 100 -11.72 -7.49 -12.92
C HIS A 100 -12.28 -6.06 -13.00
N GLU A 101 -11.46 -5.11 -13.44
CA GLU A 101 -11.84 -3.71 -13.52
C GLU A 101 -12.73 -3.40 -14.74
N TYR A 102 -12.37 -3.89 -15.93
CA TYR A 102 -12.99 -3.47 -17.19
C TYR A 102 -13.88 -4.53 -17.85
N LEU A 103 -13.77 -5.80 -17.49
CA LEU A 103 -14.46 -6.89 -18.20
C LEU A 103 -15.43 -7.72 -17.34
N GLU A 104 -15.43 -7.54 -16.01
CA GLU A 104 -16.47 -8.12 -15.16
C GLU A 104 -17.87 -7.65 -15.57
N ASP A 105 -18.89 -8.49 -15.41
CA ASP A 105 -20.26 -8.12 -15.81
C ASP A 105 -20.82 -6.93 -15.01
N TYR A 106 -20.36 -6.76 -13.76
CA TYR A 106 -20.91 -5.76 -12.86
C TYR A 106 -19.88 -4.83 -12.22
N ASN A 107 -19.51 -3.76 -12.93
CA ASN A 107 -18.86 -2.59 -12.35
C ASN A 107 -19.84 -1.41 -12.36
N ASN A 108 -20.41 -1.07 -11.19
CA ASN A 108 -21.42 -0.01 -11.06
C ASN A 108 -20.91 1.04 -10.06
N PRO A 109 -20.10 2.01 -10.51
CA PRO A 109 -19.69 3.12 -9.66
C PRO A 109 -20.90 3.93 -9.20
N CYS A 110 -20.75 4.63 -8.09
CA CYS A 110 -21.76 5.54 -7.59
C CYS A 110 -21.13 6.83 -7.05
N TYR A 111 -21.94 7.86 -6.88
CA TYR A 111 -21.51 9.01 -6.10
C TYR A 111 -21.41 8.62 -4.63
N PHE A 112 -20.43 9.18 -3.93
CA PHE A 112 -20.24 8.95 -2.49
C PHE A 112 -21.52 9.21 -1.70
N GLU A 113 -22.24 10.29 -1.97
CA GLU A 113 -23.50 10.58 -1.27
C GLU A 113 -24.57 9.49 -1.46
N GLN A 114 -24.66 8.90 -2.66
CA GLN A 114 -25.60 7.81 -2.94
C GLN A 114 -25.24 6.56 -2.14
N PHE A 115 -23.95 6.26 -2.03
CA PHE A 115 -23.47 5.19 -1.16
C PHE A 115 -23.84 5.46 0.30
N ILE A 116 -23.61 6.68 0.81
CA ILE A 116 -23.96 7.05 2.19
C ILE A 116 -25.47 6.98 2.45
N GLN A 117 -26.30 7.41 1.50
CA GLN A 117 -27.75 7.27 1.61
C GLN A 117 -28.17 5.79 1.72
N ARG A 118 -27.50 4.89 0.99
CA ARG A 118 -27.75 3.45 1.07
C ARG A 118 -27.32 2.87 2.42
N VAL A 119 -26.13 3.23 2.89
CA VAL A 119 -25.56 2.82 4.19
C VAL A 119 -26.48 3.19 5.35
N ARG A 120 -26.97 4.43 5.37
CA ARG A 120 -27.80 4.97 6.45
C ARG A 120 -29.16 4.28 6.61
N LYS A 121 -29.64 3.53 5.60
CA LYS A 121 -30.85 2.70 5.72
C LYS A 121 -30.69 1.56 6.72
N TYR A 122 -29.46 1.13 7.00
CA TYR A 122 -29.13 -0.02 7.83
C TYR A 122 -28.42 0.36 9.14
N ASN A 123 -28.70 1.55 9.68
CA ASN A 123 -28.15 2.06 10.95
C ASN A 123 -26.61 2.10 11.05
N LEU A 124 -25.94 2.15 9.89
CA LEU A 124 -24.52 2.43 9.76
C LEU A 124 -24.33 3.89 9.31
N ASP A 125 -23.14 4.44 9.52
CA ASP A 125 -22.74 5.73 8.95
C ASP A 125 -21.23 5.73 8.65
N TYR A 126 -20.80 6.72 7.87
CA TYR A 126 -19.41 6.86 7.44
C TYR A 126 -18.52 7.40 8.55
N LEU A 127 -17.47 6.64 8.87
CA LEU A 127 -16.42 7.07 9.77
C LEU A 127 -15.35 7.84 8.99
N ILE A 128 -14.61 7.20 8.09
CA ILE A 128 -13.51 7.81 7.31
C ILE A 128 -13.17 6.89 6.13
N ASP A 129 -12.36 7.31 5.16
CA ASP A 129 -11.71 6.37 4.26
C ASP A 129 -10.46 5.75 4.91
N ALA A 130 -10.12 4.53 4.50
CA ALA A 130 -8.90 3.83 4.92
C ALA A 130 -7.62 4.56 4.47
N SER A 131 -7.72 5.43 3.46
CA SER A 131 -6.66 6.36 3.06
C SER A 131 -6.95 7.75 3.60
N ILE A 132 -5.98 8.33 4.31
CA ILE A 132 -6.09 9.65 4.96
C ILE A 132 -5.89 10.79 3.95
N LEU A 133 -5.15 10.54 2.86
CA LEU A 133 -4.74 11.55 1.87
C LEU A 133 -5.91 12.32 1.22
N PRO A 134 -7.00 11.67 0.75
CA PRO A 134 -8.09 12.39 0.07
C PRO A 134 -8.89 13.30 1.01
N SER A 135 -8.91 13.00 2.31
CA SER A 135 -9.65 13.77 3.32
C SER A 135 -8.84 14.94 3.89
N TYR A 136 -7.50 14.91 3.78
CA TYR A 136 -6.60 15.91 4.36
C TYR A 136 -5.92 16.84 3.36
N ASN A 137 -5.88 16.47 2.07
CA ASN A 137 -5.32 17.35 1.05
C ASN A 137 -6.26 18.54 0.79
N ILE A 138 -5.83 19.67 1.37
CA ILE A 138 -6.07 21.04 0.94
C ILE A 138 -7.40 21.66 1.40
N ARG A 139 -7.21 22.81 2.06
CA ARG A 139 -8.20 23.86 2.34
C ARG A 139 -9.00 24.21 1.09
N THR A 140 -10.11 23.53 0.84
CA THR A 140 -11.14 24.08 -0.02
C THR A 140 -11.88 25.14 0.82
N GLN A 141 -11.42 26.38 0.73
CA GLN A 141 -12.21 27.56 1.17
C GLN A 141 -13.61 27.60 0.52
N ILE A 142 -13.82 26.79 -0.53
CA ILE A 142 -15.07 26.62 -1.26
C ILE A 142 -16.21 26.16 -0.34
N VAL A 143 -15.93 25.51 0.80
CA VAL A 143 -16.95 24.76 1.54
C VAL A 143 -16.96 25.01 3.06
N GLU A 144 -16.74 26.27 3.47
CA GLU A 144 -17.03 26.65 4.86
C GLU A 144 -18.56 26.56 5.11
N GLY A 145 -18.97 25.66 6.02
CA GLY A 145 -20.35 25.57 6.52
C GLY A 145 -21.22 24.42 5.99
N GLU A 146 -20.77 23.63 5.01
CA GLU A 146 -21.54 22.46 4.55
C GLU A 146 -21.35 21.20 5.42
N ASP A 147 -22.30 20.27 5.32
CA ASP A 147 -22.20 18.93 5.93
C ASP A 147 -20.95 18.20 5.42
N ARG A 148 -20.31 17.43 6.30
CA ARG A 148 -19.06 16.71 6.03
C ARG A 148 -19.15 15.83 4.78
N ILE A 149 -20.30 15.17 4.60
CA ILE A 149 -20.52 14.27 3.47
C ILE A 149 -20.50 15.02 2.13
N ALA A 150 -21.08 16.22 2.08
CA ALA A 150 -21.03 17.08 0.90
C ALA A 150 -19.60 17.53 0.57
N ARG A 151 -18.81 17.90 1.59
CA ARG A 151 -17.38 18.25 1.41
C ARG A 151 -16.58 17.09 0.82
N GLU A 152 -16.77 15.88 1.34
CA GLU A 152 -16.15 14.67 0.81
C GLU A 152 -16.57 14.39 -0.64
N GLN A 153 -17.85 14.59 -0.97
CA GLN A 153 -18.32 14.44 -2.35
C GLN A 153 -17.70 15.49 -3.29
N ILE A 154 -17.57 16.75 -2.85
CA ILE A 154 -16.90 17.80 -3.62
C ILE A 154 -15.43 17.44 -3.84
N ASN A 155 -14.76 16.89 -2.83
CA ASN A 155 -13.38 16.41 -2.99
C ASN A 155 -13.29 15.30 -4.07
N ASP A 156 -14.28 14.42 -4.19
CA ASP A 156 -14.29 13.44 -5.28
C ASP A 156 -14.31 14.11 -6.66
N PHE A 157 -15.02 15.24 -6.81
CA PHE A 157 -15.00 16.02 -8.04
C PHE A 157 -13.67 16.72 -8.27
N LEU A 158 -13.11 17.36 -7.25
CA LEU A 158 -11.86 18.14 -7.37
C LEU A 158 -10.67 17.25 -7.71
N PHE A 159 -10.62 16.04 -7.16
CA PHE A 159 -9.52 15.10 -7.37
C PHE A 159 -9.83 14.03 -8.42
N ASN A 160 -10.98 14.14 -9.10
CA ASN A 160 -11.45 13.16 -10.09
C ASN A 160 -11.35 11.72 -9.55
N ARG A 161 -11.82 11.51 -8.32
CA ARG A 161 -11.59 10.27 -7.58
C ARG A 161 -12.29 9.10 -8.29
N THR A 162 -11.57 8.00 -8.46
CA THR A 162 -12.04 6.79 -9.14
C THR A 162 -12.49 5.69 -8.16
N PHE A 163 -11.99 5.72 -6.93
CA PHE A 163 -12.14 4.63 -5.96
C PHE A 163 -12.22 5.15 -4.51
N ARG A 164 -13.11 4.56 -3.71
CA ARG A 164 -13.20 4.76 -2.26
C ARG A 164 -13.02 3.45 -1.51
N ALA A 165 -12.51 3.55 -0.29
CA ALA A 165 -12.26 2.45 0.63
C ALA A 165 -12.80 2.88 1.99
N SER A 166 -14.12 2.89 2.11
CA SER A 166 -14.82 3.55 3.19
C SER A 166 -14.94 2.66 4.42
N ILE A 167 -14.60 3.24 5.58
CA ILE A 167 -14.80 2.66 6.89
C ILE A 167 -16.14 3.14 7.43
N LEU A 168 -17.00 2.18 7.77
CA LEU A 168 -18.32 2.38 8.35
C LEU A 168 -18.35 1.90 9.79
N THR A 169 -19.25 2.46 10.59
CA THR A 169 -19.48 2.06 11.99
C THR A 169 -20.96 2.22 12.32
N PRO A 170 -21.49 1.67 13.43
CA PRO A 170 -22.84 1.95 13.87
C PRO A 170 -23.08 3.46 13.98
N LYS A 171 -24.23 3.93 13.51
CA LYS A 171 -24.55 5.36 13.40
C LYS A 171 -24.35 6.14 14.70
N ALA A 172 -24.63 5.50 15.85
CA ALA A 172 -24.40 6.09 17.17
C ALA A 172 -22.93 6.43 17.42
N ASN A 173 -21.98 5.63 16.93
CA ASN A 173 -20.54 5.86 17.09
C ASN A 173 -20.05 6.98 16.18
N ALA A 174 -20.53 7.03 14.93
CA ALA A 174 -20.22 8.12 14.02
C ALA A 174 -20.69 9.47 14.58
N ILE A 175 -21.85 9.52 15.23
CA ILE A 175 -22.35 10.72 15.92
C ILE A 175 -21.43 11.11 17.07
N LYS A 176 -20.98 10.16 17.90
CA LYS A 176 -20.04 10.43 19.00
C LYS A 176 -18.69 10.96 18.49
N ALA A 177 -18.24 10.51 17.33
CA ALA A 177 -16.98 10.91 16.72
C ALA A 177 -17.06 12.21 15.90
N LYS A 178 -18.23 12.85 15.78
CA LYS A 178 -18.51 13.95 14.84
C LYS A 178 -17.46 15.07 14.85
N ASP A 179 -16.94 15.46 16.00
CA ASP A 179 -15.96 16.55 16.10
C ASP A 179 -14.59 16.13 15.54
N SER A 180 -14.11 14.94 15.89
CA SER A 180 -12.87 14.37 15.31
C SER A 180 -13.01 14.14 13.81
N LEU A 181 -14.21 13.79 13.35
CA LEU A 181 -14.54 13.65 11.93
C LEU A 181 -14.60 14.98 11.17
N ASN A 182 -14.68 16.11 11.89
CA ASN A 182 -14.60 17.47 11.34
C ASN A 182 -13.20 18.08 11.49
N LEU A 183 -12.17 17.23 11.58
CA LEU A 183 -10.77 17.60 11.69
C LEU A 183 -10.41 18.36 12.98
N VAL A 184 -11.24 18.25 14.01
CA VAL A 184 -10.92 18.78 15.35
C VAL A 184 -10.23 17.69 16.15
N PHE A 185 -8.89 17.68 16.12
CA PHE A 185 -8.07 16.73 16.85
C PHE A 185 -7.54 17.34 18.14
N ALA A 186 -7.85 16.71 19.27
CA ALA A 186 -7.16 17.01 20.52
C ALA A 186 -5.71 16.48 20.43
N LYS A 187 -4.73 17.31 20.83
CA LYS A 187 -3.31 16.90 20.91
C LYS A 187 -3.14 15.57 21.67
N THR A 188 -3.91 15.37 22.74
CA THR A 188 -3.95 14.15 23.55
C THR A 188 -4.37 12.87 22.82
N ASN A 189 -4.96 12.98 21.62
CA ASN A 189 -5.26 11.80 20.80
C ASN A 189 -4.00 11.26 20.11
N LEU A 190 -3.07 12.13 19.71
CA LEU A 190 -1.80 11.72 19.12
C LEU A 190 -0.89 11.05 20.15
N ASP A 191 -1.04 11.39 21.44
CA ASP A 191 -0.29 10.76 22.53
C ASP A 191 -0.62 9.27 22.74
N LYS A 192 -1.71 8.78 22.11
CA LYS A 192 -2.11 7.37 22.14
C LYS A 192 -1.52 6.56 20.98
N LEU A 193 -0.74 7.20 20.11
CA LEU A 193 -0.23 6.61 18.89
C LEU A 193 1.28 6.37 18.97
N GLU A 194 1.69 5.40 18.17
CA GLU A 194 3.05 4.93 17.98
C GLU A 194 3.44 5.23 16.54
N PHE A 195 4.43 6.09 16.31
CA PHE A 195 4.77 6.65 14.99
C PHE A 195 6.03 6.02 14.41
N PHE A 196 6.04 5.76 13.11
CA PHE A 196 7.21 5.25 12.38
C PHE A 196 7.19 5.69 10.92
N GLY A 197 8.37 5.97 10.36
CA GLY A 197 8.51 6.42 8.98
C GLY A 197 9.96 6.68 8.61
N GLN A 198 10.23 6.90 7.33
CA GLN A 198 11.57 7.21 6.83
C GLN A 198 11.52 8.46 5.95
N PHE A 199 12.59 9.24 6.05
CA PHE A 199 12.76 10.49 5.31
C PHE A 199 14.14 10.54 4.67
N THR A 200 14.26 11.28 3.57
CA THR A 200 15.54 11.57 2.92
C THR A 200 15.95 13.01 3.16
N PHE A 201 17.27 13.23 3.19
CA PHE A 201 17.89 14.52 3.51
C PHE A 201 18.85 14.88 2.38
N GLU A 202 18.42 15.75 1.47
CA GLU A 202 19.18 16.17 0.28
C GLU A 202 19.17 17.69 0.18
N ASP A 203 20.31 18.33 -0.06
CA ASP A 203 20.41 19.78 -0.32
C ASP A 203 19.65 20.67 0.70
N ASN A 204 19.76 20.36 2.00
CA ASN A 204 19.02 21.02 3.09
C ASN A 204 17.49 20.90 2.99
N LYS A 205 16.98 19.91 2.26
CA LYS A 205 15.56 19.59 2.14
C LYS A 205 15.29 18.24 2.79
N ILE A 206 14.17 18.18 3.49
CA ILE A 206 13.62 16.95 4.04
C ILE A 206 12.50 16.51 3.10
N LYS A 207 12.58 15.30 2.58
CA LYS A 207 11.51 14.70 1.77
C LYS A 207 11.04 13.42 2.43
N ASP A 208 9.77 13.08 2.22
CA ASP A 208 9.31 11.73 2.53
C ASP A 208 9.90 10.71 1.55
N ILE A 209 9.82 9.42 1.90
CA ILE A 209 10.46 8.36 1.11
C ILE A 209 9.90 8.23 -0.32
N THR A 210 8.69 8.75 -0.56
CA THR A 210 8.07 8.78 -1.90
C THR A 210 8.48 10.01 -2.71
N GLY A 211 9.11 11.01 -2.07
CA GLY A 211 9.43 12.30 -2.68
C GLY A 211 8.20 13.18 -2.96
N SER A 212 7.03 12.82 -2.44
CA SER A 212 5.75 13.50 -2.71
C SER A 212 5.56 14.75 -1.86
N ALA A 213 6.15 14.78 -0.66
CA ALA A 213 6.08 15.91 0.25
C ALA A 213 7.48 16.40 0.66
N GLN A 214 7.60 17.72 0.82
CA GLN A 214 8.82 18.36 1.30
C GLN A 214 8.52 19.17 2.57
N TYR A 215 9.45 19.12 3.53
CA TYR A 215 9.30 19.75 4.83
C TYR A 215 10.39 20.80 5.08
N PRO A 216 10.08 21.88 5.83
CA PRO A 216 11.06 22.88 6.22
C PRO A 216 12.01 22.34 7.31
N GLU A 217 13.13 23.01 7.51
CA GLU A 217 14.18 22.63 8.46
C GLU A 217 13.68 22.41 9.90
N SER A 218 12.58 23.07 10.30
CA SER A 218 11.97 22.85 11.61
C SER A 218 11.52 21.40 11.86
N PHE A 219 11.35 20.59 10.82
CA PHE A 219 11.01 19.16 10.93
C PHE A 219 12.23 18.25 11.09
N THR A 220 13.46 18.79 11.02
CA THR A 220 14.70 17.98 10.99
C THR A 220 14.79 17.03 12.17
N THR A 221 14.50 17.51 13.39
CA THR A 221 14.61 16.69 14.60
C THR A 221 13.67 15.49 14.56
N ILE A 222 12.38 15.71 14.28
CA ILE A 222 11.40 14.63 14.29
C ILE A 222 11.61 13.64 13.15
N THR A 223 11.97 14.11 11.95
CA THR A 223 12.17 13.22 10.80
C THR A 223 13.46 12.41 10.89
N LYS A 224 14.51 12.96 11.52
CA LYS A 224 15.72 12.19 11.84
C LYS A 224 15.41 11.09 12.86
N GLU A 225 14.72 11.42 13.95
CA GLU A 225 14.34 10.42 14.95
C GLU A 225 13.48 9.29 14.37
N LEU A 226 12.48 9.62 13.54
CA LEU A 226 11.68 8.61 12.85
C LEU A 226 12.56 7.72 11.96
N THR A 227 13.47 8.31 11.18
CA THR A 227 14.34 7.60 10.25
C THR A 227 15.35 6.71 10.97
N GLU A 228 15.98 7.19 12.05
CA GLU A 228 16.99 6.45 12.82
C GLU A 228 16.37 5.30 13.62
N ASN A 229 15.14 5.48 14.12
CA ASN A 229 14.43 4.43 14.84
C ASN A 229 13.76 3.41 13.91
N TYR A 230 13.57 3.72 12.62
CA TYR A 230 12.86 2.84 11.70
C TYR A 230 13.41 1.40 11.71
N PRO A 231 12.52 0.39 11.77
CA PRO A 231 11.06 0.44 11.70
C PRO A 231 10.41 0.48 13.09
N ASN A 232 11.16 0.76 14.17
CA ASN A 232 10.59 0.85 15.51
C ASN A 232 9.66 2.06 15.59
N THR A 233 8.60 1.91 16.37
CA THR A 233 7.73 3.04 16.67
C THR A 233 8.29 3.91 17.79
N ILE A 234 7.99 5.20 17.72
CA ILE A 234 8.27 6.18 18.76
C ILE A 234 6.99 6.93 19.14
N THR A 235 6.89 7.37 20.38
CA THR A 235 5.74 8.11 20.88
C THR A 235 6.00 9.62 20.89
N THR A 236 4.94 10.42 20.98
CA THR A 236 5.07 11.86 21.25
C THR A 236 5.87 12.12 22.53
N GLN A 237 5.65 11.31 23.59
CA GLN A 237 6.33 11.48 24.86
C GLN A 237 7.84 11.24 24.73
N TYR A 238 8.27 10.22 23.99
CA TYR A 238 9.68 9.98 23.70
C TYR A 238 10.35 11.19 23.05
N LEU A 239 9.68 11.80 22.06
CA LEU A 239 10.19 13.00 21.38
C LEU A 239 10.30 14.19 22.34
N ILE A 240 9.30 14.42 23.20
CA ILE A 240 9.31 15.52 24.18
C ILE A 240 10.38 15.32 25.24
N ASP A 241 10.56 14.08 25.74
CA ASP A 241 11.54 13.78 26.77
C ASP A 241 12.98 13.96 26.25
N LYS A 242 13.23 13.54 25.01
CA LYS A 242 14.54 13.67 24.36
C LYS A 242 14.81 15.09 23.85
N TYR A 243 13.76 15.79 23.40
CA TYR A 243 13.81 17.13 22.81
C TYR A 243 12.74 18.04 23.45
N PRO A 244 12.99 18.58 24.65
CA PRO A 244 12.02 19.41 25.37
C PRO A 244 11.53 20.64 24.59
N GLU A 245 12.33 21.15 23.65
CA GLU A 245 11.98 22.25 22.75
C GLU A 245 10.83 21.91 21.78
N LEU A 246 10.57 20.61 21.52
CA LEU A 246 9.48 20.18 20.66
C LEU A 246 8.11 20.20 21.35
N LYS A 247 8.05 20.38 22.68
CA LYS A 247 6.83 20.24 23.49
C LYS A 247 5.60 20.97 22.94
N ASP A 248 5.79 22.18 22.41
CA ASP A 248 4.68 23.00 21.92
C ASP A 248 4.34 22.74 20.45
N ILE A 249 5.24 22.12 19.68
CA ILE A 249 5.14 21.97 18.21
C ILE A 249 5.02 20.52 17.72
N VAL A 250 5.37 19.52 18.54
CA VAL A 250 5.47 18.11 18.12
C VAL A 250 4.15 17.57 17.58
N HIS A 251 3.04 17.85 18.25
CA HIS A 251 1.71 17.41 17.82
C HIS A 251 1.34 17.98 16.44
N ASP A 252 1.65 19.25 16.20
CA ASP A 252 1.33 19.92 14.94
C ASP A 252 2.22 19.41 13.80
N GLN A 253 3.48 19.06 14.10
CA GLN A 253 4.39 18.43 13.14
C GLN A 253 3.93 17.01 12.79
N LEU A 254 3.64 16.18 13.78
CA LEU A 254 3.13 14.81 13.57
C LEU A 254 1.82 14.83 12.78
N LEU A 255 0.90 15.73 13.11
CA LEU A 255 -0.37 15.85 12.39
C LEU A 255 -0.15 16.22 10.92
N LYS A 256 0.81 17.11 10.63
CA LYS A 256 1.19 17.43 9.24
C LYS A 256 1.78 16.22 8.53
N LEU A 257 2.68 15.47 9.16
CA LEU A 257 3.24 14.25 8.58
C LEU A 257 2.14 13.22 8.27
N ILE A 258 1.16 13.05 9.15
CA ILE A 258 -0.01 12.18 8.93
C ILE A 258 -0.86 12.68 7.76
N ALA A 259 -1.14 13.98 7.71
CA ALA A 259 -1.97 14.59 6.67
C ALA A 259 -1.43 14.37 5.25
N TYR A 260 -0.10 14.33 5.11
CA TYR A 260 0.59 14.03 3.85
C TYR A 260 0.95 12.55 3.69
N ALA A 261 0.50 11.67 4.61
CA ALA A 261 0.85 10.26 4.68
C ALA A 261 2.36 9.97 4.61
N SER A 262 3.17 10.89 5.12
CA SER A 262 4.63 10.75 5.18
C SER A 262 5.10 9.98 6.42
N VAL A 263 4.20 9.73 7.38
CA VAL A 263 4.45 8.89 8.56
C VAL A 263 3.32 7.88 8.73
N ASN A 264 3.66 6.66 9.13
CA ASN A 264 2.71 5.66 9.55
C ASN A 264 2.53 5.72 11.07
N PHE A 265 1.40 5.20 11.55
CA PHE A 265 1.14 5.11 12.98
C PHE A 265 0.33 3.87 13.32
N THR A 266 0.47 3.42 14.56
CA THR A 266 -0.30 2.31 15.14
C THR A 266 -0.78 2.68 16.54
N THR A 267 -1.57 1.80 17.14
CA THR A 267 -1.99 1.89 18.55
C THR A 267 -1.15 1.03 19.48
N HIS A 268 -0.08 0.41 18.98
CA HIS A 268 0.73 -0.54 19.73
C HIS A 268 2.18 -0.49 19.26
N LYS A 269 3.11 -0.63 20.21
CA LYS A 269 4.54 -0.58 19.92
C LYS A 269 4.94 -1.63 18.88
N LEU A 270 5.71 -1.21 17.88
CA LEU A 270 6.41 -2.09 16.96
C LEU A 270 7.90 -2.01 17.22
N GLU A 271 8.56 -3.17 17.29
CA GLU A 271 9.99 -3.26 17.55
C GLU A 271 10.61 -4.32 16.66
N LYS A 272 11.68 -3.94 15.94
CA LYS A 272 12.47 -4.89 15.16
C LYS A 272 13.25 -5.78 16.12
N ILE A 273 13.26 -7.06 15.79
CA ILE A 273 14.12 -8.04 16.44
C ILE A 273 15.27 -8.32 15.46
N LYS A 274 16.50 -8.12 15.91
CA LYS A 274 17.69 -8.49 15.14
C LYS A 274 17.89 -9.99 15.19
N TYR A 275 18.40 -10.57 14.11
CA TYR A 275 18.77 -11.97 14.11
C TYR A 275 20.07 -12.20 14.90
N GLU A 276 20.02 -13.04 15.92
CA GLU A 276 21.16 -13.45 16.74
C GLU A 276 21.03 -14.95 17.06
N VAL A 277 22.08 -15.72 16.77
CA VAL A 277 22.13 -17.17 17.04
C VAL A 277 21.85 -17.43 18.52
N GLY A 278 20.95 -18.36 18.79
CA GLY A 278 20.50 -18.76 20.13
C GLY A 278 19.56 -17.77 20.82
N LYS A 279 19.25 -16.61 20.21
CA LYS A 279 18.40 -15.57 20.83
C LYS A 279 17.14 -15.26 20.04
N SER A 280 17.22 -15.27 18.71
CA SER A 280 16.08 -14.95 17.85
C SER A 280 16.07 -15.84 16.62
N ARG A 281 14.88 -15.99 16.04
CA ARG A 281 14.64 -16.84 14.88
C ARG A 281 13.48 -16.31 14.05
N LEU A 282 13.38 -16.80 12.81
CA LEU A 282 12.20 -16.60 11.98
C LEU A 282 10.98 -17.12 12.74
N LYS A 283 9.93 -16.30 12.80
CA LYS A 283 8.65 -16.65 13.43
C LYS A 283 8.13 -17.99 12.88
N ASN A 284 7.82 -18.93 13.76
CA ASN A 284 7.39 -20.27 13.38
C ASN A 284 6.21 -20.27 12.40
N GLY A 285 5.25 -19.36 12.61
CA GLY A 285 4.06 -19.23 11.75
C GLY A 285 4.38 -18.86 10.30
N TYR A 286 5.56 -18.31 10.02
CA TYR A 286 5.99 -17.92 8.68
C TYR A 286 6.86 -18.96 7.99
N ILE A 287 7.35 -20.01 8.67
CA ILE A 287 8.25 -21.00 8.04
C ILE A 287 7.57 -21.67 6.83
N GLN A 288 6.34 -22.15 7.00
CA GLN A 288 5.59 -22.77 5.88
C GLN A 288 5.24 -21.76 4.80
N TYR A 289 5.04 -20.49 5.18
CA TYR A 289 4.80 -19.39 4.25
C TYR A 289 6.00 -19.16 3.34
N PHE A 290 7.21 -19.07 3.91
CA PHE A 290 8.45 -18.93 3.13
C PHE A 290 8.78 -20.19 2.33
N ASN A 291 8.52 -21.39 2.87
CA ASN A 291 8.70 -22.64 2.12
C ASN A 291 7.81 -22.73 0.87
N TYR A 292 6.59 -22.17 0.90
CA TYR A 292 5.76 -22.07 -0.30
C TYR A 292 6.47 -21.24 -1.38
N PHE A 293 6.91 -20.02 -1.06
CA PHE A 293 7.61 -19.15 -2.02
C PHE A 293 8.97 -19.70 -2.47
N ALA A 294 9.64 -20.50 -1.65
CA ALA A 294 10.93 -21.11 -2.00
C ALA A 294 10.81 -22.18 -3.11
N ASN A 295 9.62 -22.77 -3.27
CA ASN A 295 9.40 -23.90 -4.17
C ASN A 295 8.40 -23.61 -5.30
N GLU A 296 7.90 -22.37 -5.41
CA GLU A 296 6.97 -21.95 -6.43
C GLU A 296 7.66 -20.95 -7.38
N GLU A 297 7.83 -21.33 -8.64
CA GLU A 297 8.53 -20.49 -9.64
C GLU A 297 7.68 -19.27 -10.04
N ALA A 298 6.35 -19.40 -10.00
CA ALA A 298 5.41 -18.33 -10.35
C ALA A 298 4.28 -18.24 -9.30
N PRO A 299 4.56 -17.71 -8.10
CA PRO A 299 3.58 -17.69 -7.03
C PRO A 299 2.41 -16.78 -7.38
N ASN A 300 1.19 -17.31 -7.24
CA ASN A 300 -0.05 -16.53 -7.40
C ASN A 300 -0.33 -15.62 -6.19
N LEU A 301 0.51 -15.69 -5.16
CA LEU A 301 0.42 -14.91 -3.93
C LEU A 301 1.65 -13.99 -3.83
N MET A 302 1.50 -12.89 -3.10
CA MET A 302 2.61 -12.04 -2.72
C MET A 302 2.90 -12.23 -1.22
N PRO A 303 4.18 -12.38 -0.81
CA PRO A 303 4.55 -12.44 0.60
C PRO A 303 4.13 -11.15 1.31
N ALA A 304 3.67 -11.24 2.56
CA ALA A 304 3.15 -10.11 3.31
C ALA A 304 3.64 -10.14 4.77
N ASN A 305 3.95 -8.98 5.32
CA ASN A 305 4.38 -8.82 6.71
C ASN A 305 3.18 -8.62 7.67
N ILE A 306 3.45 -8.41 8.95
CA ILE A 306 2.42 -8.20 9.98
C ILE A 306 1.58 -6.92 9.77
N LEU A 307 2.07 -5.99 8.94
CA LEU A 307 1.37 -4.75 8.57
C LEU A 307 0.58 -4.91 7.27
N ASN A 308 0.46 -6.14 6.76
CA ASN A 308 -0.12 -6.47 5.45
C ASN A 308 0.61 -5.80 4.27
N GLY A 309 1.87 -5.38 4.48
CA GLY A 309 2.73 -4.84 3.45
C GLY A 309 3.38 -5.97 2.64
N THR A 310 3.31 -5.87 1.32
CA THR A 310 3.88 -6.88 0.42
C THR A 310 5.40 -6.81 0.36
N LEU A 311 6.06 -7.95 0.23
CA LEU A 311 7.50 -8.03 0.02
C LEU A 311 7.83 -8.41 -1.43
N LYS A 312 8.98 -7.95 -1.90
CA LYS A 312 9.64 -8.53 -3.07
C LYS A 312 10.55 -9.66 -2.57
N LEU A 313 10.16 -10.89 -2.83
CA LEU A 313 10.90 -12.08 -2.42
C LEU A 313 11.02 -13.01 -3.62
N THR A 314 12.25 -13.31 -4.05
CA THR A 314 12.45 -14.37 -5.05
C THR A 314 12.45 -15.75 -4.36
N PRO A 315 12.27 -16.86 -5.10
CA PRO A 315 12.37 -18.19 -4.53
C PRO A 315 13.68 -18.43 -3.76
N SER A 316 14.81 -17.92 -4.27
CA SER A 316 16.10 -17.98 -3.57
C SER A 316 16.10 -17.20 -2.27
N HIS A 317 15.51 -15.99 -2.23
CA HIS A 317 15.39 -15.24 -0.97
C HIS A 317 14.58 -16.03 0.05
N ALA A 318 13.47 -16.63 -0.37
CA ALA A 318 12.62 -17.42 0.50
C ALA A 318 13.32 -18.68 1.05
N ARG A 319 14.09 -19.36 0.19
CA ARG A 319 14.87 -20.56 0.52
C ARG A 319 15.90 -20.31 1.61
N PHE A 320 16.61 -19.19 1.56
CA PHE A 320 17.61 -18.87 2.58
C PHE A 320 17.02 -18.11 3.78
N ALA A 321 15.86 -17.45 3.62
CA ALA A 321 15.14 -16.83 4.73
C ALA A 321 14.77 -17.84 5.84
N VAL A 322 14.39 -19.07 5.47
CA VAL A 322 14.03 -20.11 6.46
C VAL A 322 15.23 -20.63 7.27
N MET A 323 16.46 -20.35 6.82
CA MET A 323 17.68 -20.75 7.54
C MET A 323 18.01 -19.83 8.73
N PHE A 324 17.36 -18.68 8.84
CA PHE A 324 17.45 -17.83 10.04
C PHE A 324 16.60 -18.41 11.18
N ASP A 325 16.84 -19.67 11.53
CA ASP A 325 16.08 -20.47 12.49
C ASP A 325 16.57 -20.33 13.95
N GLY A 326 17.61 -19.53 14.15
CA GLY A 326 18.26 -19.30 15.44
C GLY A 326 19.41 -20.24 15.73
N ASN A 327 19.68 -21.23 14.87
CA ASN A 327 20.81 -22.15 15.00
C ASN A 327 21.94 -21.78 14.06
N ASN A 328 21.63 -21.32 12.85
CA ASN A 328 22.63 -21.02 11.83
C ASN A 328 23.18 -19.59 11.97
N SER A 329 24.49 -19.45 11.99
CA SER A 329 25.20 -18.18 11.77
C SER A 329 25.08 -17.72 10.32
N VAL A 330 25.34 -16.41 10.07
CA VAL A 330 25.37 -15.85 8.72
C VAL A 330 26.38 -16.60 7.83
N ASP A 331 27.53 -16.99 8.38
CA ASP A 331 28.58 -17.69 7.64
C ASP A 331 28.14 -19.11 7.23
N GLU A 332 27.38 -19.80 8.09
CA GLU A 332 26.80 -21.12 7.76
C GLU A 332 25.72 -21.01 6.68
N ILE A 333 24.89 -19.96 6.72
CA ILE A 333 23.91 -19.70 5.65
C ILE A 333 24.62 -19.39 4.33
N ILE A 334 25.70 -18.59 4.35
CA ILE A 334 26.52 -18.30 3.17
C ILE A 334 27.15 -19.58 2.60
N ALA A 335 27.65 -20.47 3.46
CA ALA A 335 28.14 -21.77 3.01
C ALA A 335 27.06 -22.59 2.29
N ALA A 336 25.81 -22.54 2.78
CA ALA A 336 24.68 -23.18 2.11
C ALA A 336 24.32 -22.54 0.77
N VAL A 337 24.45 -21.20 0.64
CA VAL A 337 24.28 -20.51 -0.66
C VAL A 337 25.29 -21.04 -1.67
N LYS A 338 26.58 -21.12 -1.32
CA LYS A 338 27.63 -21.60 -2.21
C LYS A 338 27.41 -23.06 -2.61
N ALA A 339 27.03 -23.91 -1.65
CA ALA A 339 26.71 -25.31 -1.91
C ALA A 339 25.54 -25.44 -2.90
N TYR A 340 24.48 -24.65 -2.70
CA TYR A 340 23.34 -24.61 -3.62
C TYR A 340 23.73 -24.12 -5.01
N MET A 341 24.54 -23.06 -5.09
CA MET A 341 25.03 -22.57 -6.38
C MET A 341 25.85 -23.63 -7.13
N GLN A 342 26.70 -24.37 -6.41
CA GLN A 342 27.49 -25.44 -7.00
C GLN A 342 26.63 -26.64 -7.45
N GLU A 343 25.62 -27.03 -6.66
CA GLU A 343 24.72 -28.14 -6.96
C GLU A 343 23.92 -27.89 -8.24
N TYR A 344 23.45 -26.65 -8.45
CA TYR A 344 22.56 -26.28 -9.54
C TYR A 344 23.26 -25.49 -10.67
N ASP A 345 24.59 -25.40 -10.66
CA ASP A 345 25.41 -24.60 -11.60
C ASP A 345 24.91 -23.15 -11.77
N LEU A 346 24.62 -22.50 -10.64
CA LEU A 346 24.14 -21.11 -10.58
C LEU A 346 25.31 -20.14 -10.38
N HIS A 347 25.16 -18.95 -10.94
CA HIS A 347 26.18 -17.89 -10.90
C HIS A 347 25.49 -16.56 -10.56
N PHE A 348 26.15 -15.73 -9.74
CA PHE A 348 25.74 -14.33 -9.64
C PHE A 348 26.08 -13.60 -10.94
N THR A 349 25.25 -12.62 -11.29
CA THR A 349 25.49 -11.73 -12.42
C THR A 349 25.61 -10.28 -11.97
N GLN A 350 26.41 -9.52 -12.69
CA GLN A 350 26.54 -8.08 -12.58
C GLN A 350 26.05 -7.44 -13.88
N THR A 351 25.20 -6.42 -13.78
CA THR A 351 24.84 -5.57 -14.92
C THR A 351 25.95 -4.56 -15.19
N GLN A 352 26.48 -4.57 -16.41
CA GLN A 352 27.50 -3.65 -16.90
C GLN A 352 26.87 -2.30 -17.32
N ALA A 353 27.71 -1.29 -17.55
CA ALA A 353 27.27 0.06 -17.94
C ALA A 353 26.49 0.09 -19.28
N ASP A 354 26.68 -0.91 -20.14
CA ASP A 354 25.96 -1.10 -21.40
C ASP A 354 24.67 -1.91 -21.26
N GLY A 355 24.30 -2.30 -20.03
CA GLY A 355 23.11 -3.09 -19.71
C GLY A 355 23.29 -4.61 -19.87
N THR A 356 24.47 -5.10 -20.27
CA THR A 356 24.73 -6.54 -20.38
C THR A 356 24.94 -7.18 -19.02
N GLU A 357 24.51 -8.43 -18.84
CA GLU A 357 24.79 -9.21 -17.63
C GLU A 357 26.04 -10.06 -17.81
N GLN A 358 26.98 -9.97 -16.87
CA GLN A 358 28.19 -10.78 -16.84
C GLN A 358 28.22 -11.64 -15.57
N LYS A 359 28.61 -12.91 -15.72
CA LYS A 359 28.84 -13.81 -14.59
C LYS A 359 30.00 -13.32 -13.73
N ILE A 360 29.80 -13.34 -12.42
CA ILE A 360 30.87 -13.13 -11.43
C ILE A 360 31.62 -14.46 -11.27
N LEU A 361 32.90 -14.47 -11.62
CA LEU A 361 33.76 -15.67 -11.60
C LEU A 361 34.88 -15.57 -10.56
N ASP A 362 35.20 -14.36 -10.11
CA ASP A 362 36.22 -14.14 -9.09
C ASP A 362 35.73 -14.64 -7.72
N THR A 363 36.57 -15.40 -7.02
CA THR A 363 36.16 -16.07 -5.78
C THR A 363 35.92 -15.08 -4.64
N ASP A 364 36.74 -14.03 -4.54
CA ASP A 364 36.58 -13.00 -3.50
C ASP A 364 35.33 -12.15 -3.78
N GLU A 365 35.04 -11.89 -5.05
CA GLU A 365 33.82 -11.20 -5.47
C GLU A 365 32.55 -12.04 -5.22
N ILE A 366 32.60 -13.35 -5.49
CA ILE A 366 31.51 -14.28 -5.13
C ILE A 366 31.28 -14.28 -3.62
N GLU A 367 32.34 -14.32 -2.81
CA GLU A 367 32.25 -14.25 -1.35
C GLU A 367 31.50 -12.99 -0.91
N LYS A 368 31.96 -11.82 -1.37
CA LYS A 368 31.34 -10.53 -1.04
C LYS A 368 29.89 -10.45 -1.49
N THR A 369 29.57 -11.02 -2.65
CA THR A 369 28.21 -11.05 -3.19
C THR A 369 27.30 -11.94 -2.34
N CYS A 370 27.78 -13.10 -1.86
CA CYS A 370 27.04 -13.95 -0.93
C CYS A 370 26.72 -13.20 0.39
N TYR A 371 27.71 -12.50 0.95
CA TYR A 371 27.50 -11.68 2.16
C TYR A 371 26.46 -10.59 1.93
N THR A 372 26.53 -9.92 0.78
CA THR A 372 25.56 -8.87 0.41
C THR A 372 24.15 -9.47 0.33
N PHE A 373 23.98 -10.55 -0.43
CA PHE A 373 22.72 -11.26 -0.61
C PHE A 373 22.10 -11.74 0.72
N ILE A 374 22.87 -12.40 1.60
CA ILE A 374 22.34 -12.89 2.89
C ILE A 374 22.05 -11.75 3.86
N ASN A 375 22.86 -10.69 3.88
CA ASN A 375 22.56 -9.54 4.74
C ASN A 375 21.35 -8.74 4.23
N GLU A 376 21.09 -8.68 2.93
CA GLU A 376 19.87 -8.10 2.37
C GLU A 376 18.62 -8.89 2.79
N ILE A 377 18.67 -10.22 2.74
CA ILE A 377 17.58 -11.07 3.25
C ILE A 377 17.38 -10.80 4.74
N LYS A 378 18.45 -10.84 5.54
CA LYS A 378 18.38 -10.59 6.99
C LYS A 378 17.77 -9.23 7.29
N ALA A 379 18.27 -8.17 6.65
CA ALA A 379 17.76 -6.82 6.82
C ALA A 379 16.29 -6.73 6.41
N THR A 380 15.89 -7.37 5.32
CA THR A 380 14.48 -7.43 4.88
C THR A 380 13.61 -8.08 5.95
N LEU A 381 14.04 -9.20 6.54
CA LEU A 381 13.31 -9.89 7.60
C LEU A 381 13.21 -9.06 8.88
N GLU A 382 14.30 -8.39 9.29
CA GLU A 382 14.35 -7.48 10.45
C GLU A 382 13.42 -6.28 10.26
N LEU A 383 13.48 -5.63 9.08
CA LEU A 383 12.70 -4.45 8.75
C LEU A 383 11.19 -4.73 8.66
N ASN A 384 10.81 -5.99 8.43
CA ASN A 384 9.43 -6.41 8.25
C ASN A 384 8.91 -7.28 9.40
N TYR A 385 9.58 -7.24 10.57
CA TYR A 385 9.15 -7.89 11.81
C TYR A 385 8.91 -9.41 11.69
N PHE A 386 9.74 -10.11 10.91
CA PHE A 386 9.62 -11.56 10.74
C PHE A 386 10.29 -12.38 11.84
N PHE A 387 11.09 -11.75 12.70
CA PHE A 387 11.78 -12.44 13.78
C PHE A 387 10.99 -12.44 15.10
N GLU A 388 11.19 -13.48 15.91
CA GLU A 388 10.74 -13.62 17.30
C GLU A 388 11.93 -14.00 18.20
N TYR A 389 11.83 -13.70 19.49
CA TYR A 389 12.78 -14.23 20.48
C TYR A 389 12.55 -15.72 20.71
N ILE A 390 13.64 -16.46 20.90
CA ILE A 390 13.58 -17.86 21.34
C ILE A 390 13.29 -17.83 22.83
N ASN A 391 12.04 -18.08 23.21
CA ASN A 391 11.70 -18.29 24.61
C ASN A 391 12.36 -19.59 25.07
N HIS A 392 13.26 -19.49 26.05
CA HIS A 392 13.87 -20.64 26.72
C HIS A 392 12.90 -21.30 27.69
#